data_AF-A0A914R3X7-F1
#
_entry.id   AF-A0A914R3X7-F1
#
_cell.length_a   1.000
_cell.length_b   1.000
_cell.length_c   1.000
_cell.angle_alpha   90.00
_cell.angle_beta   90.00
_cell.angle_gamma   90.00
#
_symmetry.space_group_name_H-M   'P 1'
#
loop_
_entity.id
_entity.type
_entity.pdbx_description
1 polymer ?
#
loop_
_entity_poly.entity_id
_entity_poly.type
_entity_poly.pdbx_seq_one_letter_code
_entity_poly.pdbx_strand_id
1 'polypeptide(L)'
;MSDGLKYYRGEMLSNEHWLELFRLLGMPKGTTLERLHFGDLLTVHENIIANIEALKSLNARAQGEVTIREAIQELELWAAQAEFTLTECKHTNDSVIKVIKDWEDYYNSVSFNFCYIM
;
A
#
# COMPACT_ATOMS: atom_id res chain seq x y z
N MET A 1 -19.36 -16.13 -13.47
CA MET A 1 -18.65 -15.34 -14.50
C MET A 1 -18.59 -13.88 -14.04
N SER A 2 -17.54 -13.47 -13.32
CA SER A 2 -17.21 -12.03 -13.15
C SER A 2 -15.84 -11.76 -12.50
N ASP A 3 -14.95 -12.75 -12.35
CA ASP A 3 -13.65 -12.53 -11.69
C ASP A 3 -12.61 -11.74 -12.53
N GLY A 4 -12.91 -11.43 -13.79
CA GLY A 4 -12.02 -10.69 -14.69
C GLY A 4 -12.16 -9.17 -14.64
N LEU A 5 -13.30 -8.64 -14.16
CA LEU A 5 -13.62 -7.20 -14.23
C LEU A 5 -12.90 -6.36 -13.16
N LYS A 6 -12.44 -6.98 -12.05
CA LYS A 6 -11.72 -6.27 -10.98
C LYS A 6 -10.38 -5.68 -11.44
N TYR A 7 -9.76 -6.28 -12.46
CA TYR A 7 -8.47 -5.83 -12.99
C TYR A 7 -8.56 -4.63 -13.94
N TYR A 8 -9.77 -4.18 -14.31
CA TYR A 8 -9.97 -3.10 -15.30
C TYR A 8 -10.56 -1.81 -14.71
N ARG A 9 -10.97 -1.79 -13.44
CA ARG A 9 -11.57 -0.60 -12.84
C ARG A 9 -10.55 0.51 -12.54
N GLY A 10 -9.26 0.19 -12.56
CA GLY A 10 -8.22 1.13 -12.18
C GLY A 10 -8.32 1.59 -10.73
N GLU A 11 -8.97 0.81 -9.85
CA GLU A 11 -9.18 1.16 -8.43
C GLU A 11 -7.87 1.46 -7.70
N MET A 12 -6.76 0.85 -8.14
CA MET A 12 -5.43 1.04 -7.57
C MET A 12 -4.56 2.04 -8.35
N LEU A 13 -5.03 2.53 -9.49
CA LEU A 13 -4.27 3.44 -10.33
C LEU A 13 -4.36 4.87 -9.78
N SER A 14 -3.22 5.40 -9.35
CA SER A 14 -3.03 6.83 -9.14
C SER A 14 -3.12 7.60 -10.46
N ASN A 15 -3.19 8.93 -10.36
CA ASN A 15 -3.18 9.81 -11.55
C ASN A 15 -1.94 9.59 -12.44
N GLU A 16 -0.77 9.29 -11.85
CA GLU A 16 0.44 9.02 -12.62
C GLU A 16 0.32 7.72 -13.44
N HIS A 17 -0.25 6.68 -12.85
CA HIS A 17 -0.51 5.42 -13.54
C HIS A 17 -1.51 5.60 -14.69
N TRP A 18 -2.56 6.42 -14.50
CA TRP A 18 -3.48 6.76 -15.58
C TRP A 18 -2.79 7.50 -16.73
N LEU A 19 -1.90 8.45 -16.43
CA LEU A 19 -1.13 9.16 -17.45
C LEU A 19 -0.16 8.24 -18.19
N GLU A 20 0.41 7.23 -17.53
CA GLU A 20 1.22 6.21 -18.17
C GLU A 20 0.38 5.30 -19.07
N LEU A 21 -0.79 4.85 -18.60
CA LEU A 21 -1.76 4.08 -19.38
C LEU A 21 -2.18 4.84 -20.65
N PHE A 22 -2.50 6.13 -20.54
CA PHE A 22 -2.86 6.96 -21.69
C PHE A 22 -1.73 7.06 -22.70
N ARG A 23 -0.47 7.17 -22.24
CA ARG A 23 0.71 7.17 -23.10
C ARG A 23 0.89 5.82 -23.80
N LEU A 24 0.72 4.72 -23.08
CA LEU A 24 0.84 3.35 -23.61
C LEU A 24 -0.20 3.06 -24.69
N LEU A 25 -1.43 3.56 -24.52
CA LEU A 25 -2.53 3.37 -25.47
C LEU A 25 -2.53 4.36 -26.64
N GLY A 26 -1.63 5.35 -26.63
CA GLY A 26 -1.57 6.39 -27.66
C GLY A 26 -2.76 7.36 -27.61
N MET A 27 -3.32 7.60 -26.42
CA MET A 27 -4.42 8.54 -26.23
C MET A 27 -4.00 9.98 -26.58
N PRO A 28 -4.94 10.86 -26.99
CA PRO A 28 -4.65 12.26 -27.28
C PRO A 28 -3.94 12.98 -26.13
N LYS A 29 -3.06 13.93 -26.47
CA LYS A 29 -2.41 14.77 -25.46
C LYS A 29 -3.45 15.60 -24.72
N GLY A 30 -3.37 15.63 -23.39
CA GLY A 30 -4.33 16.34 -22.54
C GLY A 30 -5.53 15.49 -22.11
N THR A 31 -5.59 14.22 -22.47
CA THR A 31 -6.52 13.26 -21.85
C THR A 31 -6.26 13.21 -20.34
N THR A 32 -7.34 13.32 -19.58
CA THR A 32 -7.37 13.34 -18.11
C THR A 32 -8.40 12.33 -17.64
N LEU A 33 -8.24 11.79 -16.42
CA LEU A 33 -9.13 10.78 -15.89
C LEU A 33 -10.57 11.32 -15.76
N GLU A 34 -10.71 12.58 -15.34
CA GLU A 34 -12.00 13.24 -15.12
C GLU A 34 -12.80 13.43 -16.43
N ARG A 35 -12.12 13.41 -17.58
CA ARG A 35 -12.72 13.59 -18.91
C ARG A 35 -12.71 12.33 -19.75
N LEU A 36 -12.23 11.21 -19.20
CA LEU A 36 -12.15 9.94 -19.89
C LEU A 36 -13.55 9.32 -20.00
N HIS A 37 -14.00 9.06 -21.21
CA HIS A 37 -15.23 8.33 -21.46
C HIS A 37 -14.91 6.92 -21.95
N PHE A 38 -15.84 5.99 -21.72
CA PHE A 38 -15.71 4.63 -22.23
C PHE A 38 -15.53 4.59 -23.76
N GLY A 39 -16.19 5.52 -24.48
CA GLY A 39 -16.04 5.66 -25.92
C GLY A 39 -14.58 5.89 -26.36
N ASP A 40 -13.80 6.65 -25.58
CA ASP A 40 -12.39 6.91 -25.88
C ASP A 40 -11.57 5.60 -25.83
N LEU A 41 -11.86 4.71 -24.88
CA LEU A 41 -11.20 3.40 -24.77
C LEU A 41 -11.55 2.47 -25.95
N LEU A 42 -12.77 2.57 -26.48
CA LEU A 42 -13.16 1.81 -27.69
C LEU A 42 -12.36 2.27 -28.91
N THR A 43 -12.02 3.57 -29.01
CA THR A 43 -11.22 4.08 -30.13
C THR A 43 -9.79 3.52 -30.14
N VAL A 44 -9.25 3.16 -28.98
CA VAL A 44 -7.89 2.61 -28.83
C VAL A 44 -7.87 1.11 -28.52
N HIS A 45 -8.97 0.39 -28.75
CA HIS A 45 -9.12 -1.02 -28.34
C HIS A 45 -8.04 -1.96 -28.92
N GLU A 46 -7.59 -1.73 -30.15
CA GLU A 46 -6.49 -2.51 -30.74
C GLU A 46 -5.18 -2.34 -29.95
N ASN A 47 -4.89 -1.10 -29.51
CA ASN A 47 -3.73 -0.82 -28.67
C ASN A 47 -3.88 -1.44 -27.27
N ILE A 48 -5.09 -1.53 -26.73
CA ILE A 48 -5.36 -2.23 -25.46
C ILE A 48 -4.97 -3.71 -25.58
N ILE A 49 -5.41 -4.37 -26.66
CA ILE A 49 -5.11 -5.79 -26.90
C ILE A 49 -3.61 -5.98 -27.12
N ALA A 50 -2.98 -5.12 -27.93
CA ALA A 50 -1.55 -5.19 -28.22
C ALA A 50 -0.66 -4.98 -26.98
N ASN A 51 -1.11 -4.17 -26.01
CA ASN A 51 -0.34 -3.81 -24.82
C ASN A 51 -0.82 -4.49 -23.53
N ILE A 52 -1.59 -5.58 -23.65
CA ILE A 52 -2.22 -6.26 -22.51
C ILE A 52 -1.22 -6.63 -21.38
N GLU A 53 -0.02 -7.09 -21.73
CA GLU A 53 1.00 -7.48 -20.74
C GLU A 53 1.62 -6.26 -20.04
N ALA A 54 1.84 -5.17 -20.78
CA ALA A 54 2.32 -3.92 -20.19
C ALA A 54 1.26 -3.31 -19.25
N LEU A 55 -0.03 -3.38 -19.61
CA LEU A 55 -1.13 -2.95 -18.76
C LEU A 55 -1.23 -3.80 -17.48
N LYS A 56 -1.06 -5.12 -17.57
CA LYS A 56 -1.01 -6.01 -16.39
C LYS A 56 0.15 -5.65 -15.47
N SER A 57 1.33 -5.41 -16.04
CA SER A 57 2.52 -5.00 -15.28
C SER A 57 2.31 -3.66 -14.57
N LEU A 58 1.75 -2.67 -15.28
CA LEU A 58 1.39 -1.37 -14.71
C LEU A 58 0.44 -1.51 -13.53
N ASN A 59 -0.59 -2.34 -13.67
CA ASN A 59 -1.57 -2.58 -12.60
C ASN A 59 -0.94 -3.34 -11.41
N ALA A 60 -0.10 -4.35 -11.67
CA ALA A 60 0.61 -5.07 -10.62
C ALA A 60 1.52 -4.15 -9.80
N ARG A 61 2.23 -3.22 -10.46
CA ARG A 61 3.03 -2.20 -9.78
C ARG A 61 2.16 -1.27 -8.94
N ALA A 62 1.07 -0.75 -9.52
CA ALA A 62 0.15 0.13 -8.80
C ALA A 62 -0.44 -0.53 -7.54
N GLN A 63 -0.83 -1.80 -7.66
CA GLN A 63 -1.28 -2.60 -6.52
C GLN A 63 -0.18 -2.77 -5.47
N GLY A 64 1.05 -3.09 -5.89
CA GLY A 64 2.19 -3.22 -4.97
C GLY A 64 2.47 -1.93 -4.20
N GLU A 65 2.38 -0.77 -4.85
CA GLU A 65 2.54 0.53 -4.19
C GLU A 65 1.45 0.81 -3.15
N VAL A 66 0.19 0.45 -3.44
CA VAL A 66 -0.91 0.55 -2.47
C VAL A 66 -0.64 -0.35 -1.27
N THR A 67 -0.29 -1.61 -1.52
CA THR A 67 0.00 -2.58 -0.45
C THR A 67 1.15 -2.13 0.45
N ILE A 68 2.25 -1.61 -0.12
CA ILE A 68 3.37 -1.07 0.66
C ILE A 68 2.90 0.12 1.51
N ARG A 69 2.10 1.03 0.94
CA ARG A 69 1.60 2.20 1.66
C ARG A 69 0.70 1.81 2.83
N GLU A 70 -0.19 0.84 2.62
CA GLU A 70 -1.07 0.31 3.66
C GLU A 70 -0.25 -0.34 4.78
N ALA A 71 0.75 -1.17 4.45
CA ALA A 71 1.64 -1.78 5.44
C ALA A 71 2.40 -0.74 6.28
N ILE A 72 2.88 0.35 5.65
CA ILE A 72 3.53 1.45 6.36
C ILE A 72 2.54 2.16 7.29
N GLN A 73 1.31 2.42 6.84
CA GLN A 73 0.28 3.06 7.67
C GLN A 73 -0.11 2.21 8.88
N GLU A 74 -0.22 0.89 8.71
CA GLU A 74 -0.45 -0.04 9.81
C GLU A 74 0.70 -0.01 10.82
N LEU A 75 1.94 0.05 10.34
CA LEU A 75 3.12 0.16 11.19
C LEU A 75 3.16 1.48 11.97
N GLU A 76 2.84 2.60 11.32
CA GLU A 76 2.74 3.91 11.97
C GLU A 76 1.66 3.93 13.04
N LEU A 77 0.50 3.33 12.76
CA LEU A 77 -0.59 3.21 13.73
C LEU A 77 -0.18 2.34 14.93
N TRP A 78 0.49 1.21 14.67
CA TRP A 78 1.04 0.36 15.73
C TRP A 78 2.04 1.12 16.59
N ALA A 79 2.99 1.84 15.97
CA ALA A 79 4.01 2.60 16.69
C ALA A 79 3.40 3.72 17.55
N ALA A 80 2.32 4.35 17.08
CA ALA A 80 1.59 5.38 17.84
C ALA A 80 0.85 4.82 19.07
N GLN A 81 0.50 3.53 19.06
CA GLN A 81 -0.22 2.84 20.15
C GLN A 81 0.71 2.02 21.06
N ALA A 82 1.97 1.85 20.67
CA ALA A 82 2.94 1.07 21.41
C ALA A 82 3.34 1.79 22.71
N GLU A 83 2.98 1.22 23.85
CA GLU A 83 3.30 1.75 25.18
C GLU A 83 4.05 0.72 26.02
N PHE A 84 5.01 1.18 26.84
CA PHE A 84 5.72 0.32 27.77
C PHE A 84 4.89 0.07 29.03
N THR A 85 4.69 -1.19 29.37
CA THR A 85 4.14 -1.57 30.68
C THR A 85 5.22 -1.42 31.74
N LEU A 86 4.96 -0.60 32.76
CA LEU A 86 5.89 -0.38 33.87
C LEU A 86 5.39 -1.07 35.15
N THR A 87 6.30 -1.67 35.91
CA THR A 87 6.02 -2.24 37.23
C THR A 87 6.94 -1.61 38.28
N GLU A 88 6.39 -1.36 39.46
CA GLU A 88 7.14 -0.83 40.60
C GLU A 88 8.00 -1.93 41.25
N CYS A 89 9.30 -1.66 41.37
CA CYS A 89 10.26 -2.50 42.06
C CYS A 89 10.80 -1.73 43.27
N LYS A 90 10.78 -2.38 44.44
CA LYS A 90 11.38 -1.83 45.67
C LYS A 90 12.84 -2.23 45.76
N HIS A 91 13.70 -1.22 45.88
CA HIS A 91 15.12 -1.40 46.10
C HIS A 91 15.42 -1.55 47.60
N THR A 92 16.60 -2.10 47.92
CA THR A 92 17.02 -2.41 49.29
C THR A 92 17.18 -1.17 50.20
N ASN A 93 17.19 0.03 49.62
CA ASN A 93 17.24 1.32 50.31
C ASN A 93 15.87 2.01 50.42
N ASP A 94 14.77 1.25 50.31
CA ASP A 94 13.38 1.72 50.31
C ASP A 94 12.99 2.66 49.15
N SER A 95 13.84 2.83 48.13
CA SER A 95 13.45 3.56 46.92
C SER A 95 12.55 2.69 46.03
N VAL A 96 11.57 3.32 45.39
CA VAL A 96 10.70 2.69 44.38
C VAL A 96 11.14 3.15 43.01
N ILE A 97 11.47 2.20 42.14
CA ILE A 97 11.82 2.44 40.74
C ILE A 97 10.82 1.74 39.82
N LYS A 98 10.47 2.39 38.71
CA LYS A 98 9.62 1.80 37.68
C LYS A 98 10.49 1.07 36.67
N VAL A 99 10.26 -0.22 36.48
CA VAL A 99 11.01 -1.07 35.54
C VAL A 99 10.05 -1.53 34.45
N ILE A 100 10.55 -1.62 33.21
CA ILE A 100 9.79 -2.16 32.09
C ILE A 100 9.50 -3.63 32.36
N LYS A 101 8.22 -3.98 32.27
CA LYS A 101 7.72 -5.35 32.36
C LYS A 101 7.45 -5.85 30.94
N ASP A 102 7.45 -7.18 30.77
CA ASP A 102 7.03 -7.85 29.53
C ASP A 102 7.85 -7.38 28.30
N TRP A 103 9.14 -7.07 28.51
CA TRP A 103 10.03 -6.53 27.48
C TRP A 103 10.28 -7.50 26.31
N GLU A 104 10.23 -8.80 26.57
CA GLU A 104 10.40 -9.86 25.56
C GLU A 104 9.24 -9.83 24.55
N ASP A 105 8.01 -9.62 25.02
CA ASP A 105 6.83 -9.49 24.15
C ASP A 105 6.93 -8.26 23.26
N TYR A 106 7.43 -7.14 23.80
CA TYR A 106 7.68 -5.92 23.02
C TYR A 106 8.77 -6.15 21.96
N TYR A 107 9.87 -6.80 22.33
CA TYR A 107 10.95 -7.13 21.40
C TYR A 107 10.47 -8.05 20.26
N ASN A 108 9.63 -9.04 20.58
CA ASN A 108 9.06 -9.94 19.59
C ASN A 108 8.06 -9.23 18.66
N SER A 109 7.24 -8.32 19.20
CA SER A 109 6.32 -7.51 18.39
C SER A 109 7.06 -6.61 17.40
N VAL A 110 8.13 -5.94 17.86
CA VAL A 110 9.01 -5.13 17.00
C VAL A 110 9.61 -6.03 15.91
N SER A 111 10.19 -7.17 16.30
CA SER A 111 10.87 -8.09 15.38
C SER A 111 9.93 -8.65 14.31
N PHE A 112 8.69 -8.98 14.67
CA PHE A 112 7.67 -9.44 13.73
C PHE A 112 7.28 -8.34 12.73
N ASN A 113 7.04 -7.12 13.22
CA ASN A 113 6.71 -5.98 12.36
C ASN A 113 7.84 -5.63 11.39
N PHE A 114 9.11 -5.73 11.82
CA PHE A 114 10.27 -5.54 10.94
C PHE A 114 10.43 -6.64 9.88
N CYS A 115 10.00 -7.88 10.16
CA CYS A 115 10.01 -8.97 9.19
C CYS A 115 8.91 -8.79 8.12
N TYR A 116 7.76 -8.20 8.48
CA TYR A 116 6.63 -8.03 7.58
C TYR A 116 6.89 -7.00 6.45
N ILE A 117 7.86 -6.12 6.64
CA ILE A 117 8.24 -5.04 5.71
C ILE A 117 9.49 -5.34 4.87
N MET A 118 10.17 -6.48 5.08
CA MET A 118 11.42 -6.86 4.39
C MET A 118 11.22 -7.98 3.35
#